data_AF-A0A936MNV3-F1
#
_entry.id   AF-A0A936MNV3-F1
#
_cell.length_a   1.000
_cell.length_b   1.000
_cell.length_c   1.000
_cell.angle_alpha   90.00
_cell.angle_beta   90.00
_cell.angle_gamma   90.00
#
_symmetry.space_group_name_H-M   'P 1'
#
loop_
_entity.id
_entity.type
_entity.pdbx_description
1 polymer ?
#
loop_
_entity_poly.entity_id
_entity_poly.type
_entity_poly.pdbx_seq_one_letter_code
_entity_poly.pdbx_strand_id
1 'polypeptide(L)' 'MSDVGSARRAKEQLKSEIGHEPWCAGVGVEREDGIGFVVRVSVRSSGLSEAQTRLPARVGDVVVKIVETDG' A
#
# COMPACT_ATOMS: atom_id res chain seq x y z
N MET A 1 -13.72 -5.05 10.19
CA MET A 1 -12.60 -5.94 9.82
C MET A 1 -12.64 -6.08 8.30
N SER A 2 -11.57 -5.73 7.59
CA SER A 2 -11.53 -5.74 6.13
C SER A 2 -11.55 -7.17 5.58
N ASP A 3 -12.27 -7.39 4.49
CA ASP A 3 -12.25 -8.66 3.74
C ASP A 3 -11.20 -8.63 2.59
N VAL A 4 -10.84 -9.81 2.09
CA VAL A 4 -9.83 -9.96 1.02
C VAL A 4 -10.23 -9.31 -0.29
N GLY A 5 -11.53 -9.24 -0.61
CA GLY A 5 -12.04 -8.62 -1.83
C GLY A 5 -11.92 -7.10 -1.79
N SER A 6 -12.21 -6.50 -0.64
CA SER A 6 -12.00 -5.08 -0.37
C SER A 6 -10.51 -4.72 -0.41
N ALA A 7 -9.64 -5.55 0.20
CA ALA A 7 -8.19 -5.34 0.12
C ALA A 7 -7.64 -5.48 -1.31
N ARG A 8 -8.15 -6.43 -2.12
CA ARG A 8 -7.77 -6.55 -3.54
C ARG A 8 -8.19 -5.33 -4.35
N ARG A 9 -9.40 -4.81 -4.14
CA ARG A 9 -9.86 -3.59 -4.81
C ARG A 9 -9.00 -2.38 -4.44
N ALA A 10 -8.70 -2.20 -3.16
CA ALA A 10 -7.79 -1.16 -2.69
C ALA A 10 -6.38 -1.29 -3.29
N LYS A 11 -5.87 -2.53 -3.39
CA LYS A 11 -4.57 -2.81 -4.04
C LYS A 11 -4.56 -2.41 -5.51
N GLU A 12 -5.57 -2.78 -6.29
CA GLU A 12 -5.64 -2.44 -7.72
C GLU A 12 -5.81 -0.93 -7.93
N GLN A 13 -6.61 -0.26 -7.09
CA GLN A 13 -6.72 1.19 -7.10
C GLN A 13 -5.35 1.85 -6.88
N LEU A 14 -4.66 1.53 -5.78
CA LEU A 14 -3.35 2.09 -5.48
C LEU A 14 -2.32 1.74 -6.57
N LYS A 15 -2.33 0.51 -7.08
CA LYS A 15 -1.45 0.11 -8.19
C LYS A 15 -1.70 0.97 -9.44
N SER A 16 -2.94 1.35 -9.74
CA SER A 16 -3.25 2.23 -10.87
C SER A 16 -2.80 3.68 -10.64
N GLU A 17 -2.87 4.16 -9.40
CA GLU A 17 -2.52 5.55 -9.05
C GLU A 17 -1.00 5.75 -8.93
N ILE A 18 -0.28 4.81 -8.32
CA ILE A 18 1.14 4.96 -7.96
C ILE A 18 2.06 3.91 -8.57
N GLY A 19 1.54 2.89 -9.25
CA GLY A 19 2.36 1.78 -9.76
C GLY A 19 3.38 2.18 -10.83
N HIS A 20 3.21 3.34 -11.45
CA HIS A 20 4.15 3.92 -12.42
C HIS A 20 5.17 4.87 -11.79
N GLU A 21 5.03 5.18 -10.50
CA GLU A 21 5.90 6.11 -9.81
C GLU A 21 7.30 5.52 -9.62
N PRO A 22 8.38 6.30 -9.82
CA PRO A 22 9.75 5.79 -9.75
C PRO A 22 10.15 5.33 -8.34
N TRP A 23 9.43 5.78 -7.32
CA TRP A 23 9.62 5.37 -5.94
C TRP A 23 8.80 4.15 -5.54
N CYS A 24 7.78 3.75 -6.32
CA CYS A 24 6.96 2.59 -6.01
C CYS A 24 7.68 1.31 -6.43
N ALA A 25 8.09 0.49 -5.46
CA ALA A 25 8.70 -0.82 -5.70
C ALA A 25 7.65 -1.93 -5.84
N GLY A 26 6.45 -1.76 -5.29
CA GLY A 26 5.35 -2.70 -5.49
C GLY A 26 4.15 -2.45 -4.57
N VAL A 27 3.00 -2.98 -4.95
CA VAL A 27 1.75 -2.91 -4.17
C VAL A 27 1.19 -4.32 -3.98
N GLY A 28 1.04 -4.76 -2.74
CA GLY A 28 0.62 -6.10 -2.36
C GLY A 28 -0.49 -6.08 -1.33
N VAL A 29 -1.12 -7.24 -1.12
CA VAL A 29 -2.06 -7.47 0.00
C VAL A 29 -1.39 -8.42 0.97
N GLU A 30 -1.44 -8.09 2.25
CA GLU A 30 -0.99 -8.97 3.33
C GLU A 30 -2.06 -9.08 4.41
N ARG A 31 -1.96 -10.14 5.22
CA ARG A 31 -2.80 -10.32 6.39
C ARG A 31 -1.97 -9.92 7.61
N GLU A 32 -2.52 -9.03 8.42
CA GLU A 32 -1.88 -8.53 9.64
C GLU A 32 -2.74 -8.90 10.86
N ASP A 33 -2.10 -9.53 11.84
CA ASP A 33 -2.76 -10.02 13.04
C ASP A 33 -3.35 -8.87 13.85
N GLY A 34 -4.62 -9.03 14.25
CA GLY A 34 -5.37 -7.98 14.97
C GLY A 34 -5.98 -6.88 14.10
N ILE A 35 -5.62 -6.79 12.80
CA ILE A 35 -6.16 -5.77 11.88
C ILE A 35 -7.05 -6.41 10.80
N GLY A 36 -6.59 -7.51 10.19
CA GLY A 36 -7.24 -8.14 9.03
C GLY A 36 -6.39 -8.02 7.77
N PHE A 37 -7.02 -7.79 6.62
CA PHE A 37 -6.29 -7.60 5.36
C PHE A 37 -5.87 -6.13 5.20
N VAL A 38 -4.60 -5.92 4.87
CA VAL A 38 -4.00 -4.60 4.63
C VAL A 38 -3.35 -4.56 3.26
N VAL A 39 -3.18 -3.37 2.71
CA VAL A 39 -2.41 -3.15 1.48
C VAL A 39 -1.02 -2.67 1.85
N ARG A 40 -0.01 -3.47 1.49
CA ARG A 40 1.39 -3.11 1.64
C ARG A 40 1.85 -2.38 0.38
N VAL A 41 2.40 -1.20 0.55
CA VAL A 41 3.08 -0.43 -0.50
C VAL A 41 4.57 -0.46 -0.20
N SER A 42 5.32 -1.20 -1.01
CA SER A 42 6.77 -1.22 -0.96
C SER A 42 7.32 -0.01 -1.72
N VAL A 43 8.17 0.77 -1.07
CA VAL A 43 8.75 2.00 -1.63
C VAL A 43 10.26 1.96 -1.56
N ARG A 44 10.93 2.50 -2.58
CA ARG A 44 12.39 2.68 -2.60
C ARG A 44 12.77 3.77 -1.61
N SER A 45 13.95 3.66 -1.01
CA SER A 45 14.41 4.57 0.06
C SER A 45 14.41 6.04 -0.36
N SER A 46 14.71 6.33 -1.63
CA SER A 46 14.69 7.69 -2.19
C SER A 46 13.29 8.34 -2.26
N GLY A 47 12.20 7.58 -2.08
CA GLY A 47 10.84 8.09 -2.18
C GLY A 47 9.95 7.79 -0.97
N LEU A 48 10.51 7.40 0.16
CA LEU A 48 9.74 7.18 1.40
C LEU A 48 8.96 8.44 1.82
N SER A 49 9.60 9.61 1.79
CA SER A 49 8.97 10.88 2.17
C SER A 49 7.83 11.28 1.21
N GLU A 50 8.03 11.05 -0.09
CA GLU A 50 7.00 11.34 -1.09
C GLU A 50 5.80 10.39 -0.93
N ALA A 51 6.06 9.10 -0.71
CA ALA A 51 5.03 8.11 -0.46
C ALA A 51 4.21 8.43 0.81
N GLN A 52 4.86 8.83 1.91
CA GLN A 52 4.17 9.24 3.14
C GLN A 52 3.26 10.47 2.95
N THR A 53 3.59 11.33 1.98
CA THR A 53 2.80 12.53 1.68
C THR A 53 1.64 12.23 0.73
N ARG A 54 1.85 11.33 -0.24
CA ARG A 54 0.88 11.05 -1.31
C ARG A 54 -0.09 9.92 -0.98
N LEU A 55 0.32 8.95 -0.15
CA LEU A 55 -0.51 7.79 0.16
C LEU A 55 -1.41 8.05 1.36
N PRO A 56 -2.71 7.74 1.25
CA PRO A 56 -3.59 7.80 2.40
C PRO A 56 -3.26 6.65 3.36
N ALA A 57 -3.50 6.86 4.67
CA ALA A 57 -3.36 5.79 5.66
C ALA A 57 -4.38 4.64 5.47
N ARG A 58 -5.46 4.89 4.73
CA ARG A 58 -6.52 3.92 4.41
C ARG A 58 -7.12 4.16 3.03
N VAL A 59 -7.58 3.09 2.40
CA VAL A 59 -8.46 3.13 1.21
C VAL A 59 -9.75 2.41 1.58
N GLY A 60 -10.83 3.18 1.78
CA GLY A 60 -12.04 2.68 2.44
C GLY A 60 -11.72 2.19 3.86
N ASP A 61 -12.09 0.95 4.16
CA ASP A 61 -11.83 0.29 5.46
C ASP A 61 -10.49 -0.48 5.50
N VAL A 62 -9.70 -0.42 4.42
CA VAL A 62 -8.44 -1.17 4.30
C VAL A 62 -7.27 -0.28 4.70
N VAL A 63 -6.46 -0.74 5.65
CA VAL A 63 -5.23 -0.04 6.07
C VAL A 63 -4.17 -0.12 4.98
N VAL A 64 -3.50 0.99 4.73
CA VAL A 64 -2.34 1.09 3.84
C VAL A 64 -1.09 1.16 4.70
N LYS A 65 -0.15 0.27 4.43
CA LYS A 65 1.12 0.16 5.14
C LYS A 65 2.26 0.44 4.17
N ILE A 66 3.00 1.51 4.43
CA ILE A 66 4.18 1.87 3.65
C ILE A 66 5.36 1.11 4.23
N VAL A 67 6.10 0.40 3.38
CA VAL A 67 7.29 -0.37 3.76
C VAL A 67 8.44 0.06 2.86
N GLU A 68 9.50 0.56 3.46
CA GLU A 68 10.74 0.87 2.74
C GLU A 68 11.45 -0.43 2.32
N THR A 69 12.01 -0.46 1.12
CA THR A 69 12.82 -1.57 0.61
C THR A 69 14.09 -1.04 -0.04
N ASP A 70 15.20 -1.73 0.25
CA ASP A 70 16.49 -1.53 -0.40
C ASP A 70 16.46 -2.22 -1.77
N GLY A 71 15.81 -1.58 -2.74
CA GLY A 71 15.79 -2.04 -4.14
C GLY A 71 17.13 -1.88 -4.82
#